data_AF-A0A6I1JW00-F1
#
_entry.id   AF-A0A6I1JW00-F1
#
_cell.length_a   1.000
_cell.length_b   1.000
_cell.length_c   1.000
_cell.angle_alpha   90.00
_cell.angle_beta   90.00
_cell.angle_gamma   90.00
#
_symmetry.space_group_name_H-M   'P 1'
#
loop_
_entity.id
_entity.type
_entity.pdbx_description
1 polymer ?
#
loop_
_entity_poly.entity_id
_entity_poly.type
_entity_poly.pdbx_seq_one_letter_code
_entity_poly.pdbx_strand_id
1 'polypeptide(L)'
;MKLPLLLFALVVCAMQLASAQPYGSPAPPTGPLTCVVCAKPITGKYFVHNQTNHICADCEKLPTHCSVCRLPVKDDYTKTADGRLICKRDLPNVVLAEEDGRKLFTQARADLRELSDGALELRSTQVNVQMLFNLDFADSRNTTNSGGAMHRLGFSLSRPQGDGFAHNVVLLSGQTRTATLSTSAHEFGHLWLTENLKPARKLDPDTREALCELFAFKLAARRNDTNETARIKANPYTKGVILNALEFEARESLLGVVRWVRDGTEEKLPAATGITAAVAATPTPEPLRELRPPPPPATKLELRSLLRTSKRTVAVINGERFERGSELSMLIDGKRHLVRMEEAQENAVVVSVDGVKQTLRLGAK
;
A
#
# COMPACT_ATOMS: atom_id res chain seq x y z
N MET A 1 -1.02 -7.33 -74.67
CA MET A 1 -0.76 -6.32 -73.60
C MET A 1 -1.89 -6.45 -72.59
N LYS A 2 -1.77 -7.33 -71.59
CA LYS A 2 -1.38 -7.04 -70.19
C LYS A 2 -2.26 -5.98 -69.51
N LEU A 3 -3.33 -6.41 -68.84
CA LEU A 3 -3.70 -5.93 -67.50
C LEU A 3 -4.61 -6.97 -66.80
N PRO A 4 -4.31 -7.40 -65.56
CA PRO A 4 -5.03 -8.48 -64.89
C PRO A 4 -6.17 -8.00 -63.98
N LEU A 5 -7.15 -8.91 -63.83
CA LEU A 5 -8.16 -8.99 -62.77
C LEU A 5 -7.58 -8.66 -61.38
N LEU A 6 -8.29 -7.84 -60.61
CA LEU A 6 -8.21 -7.80 -59.16
C LEU A 6 -9.59 -8.07 -58.58
N LEU A 7 -9.74 -9.31 -58.10
CA LEU A 7 -10.85 -9.80 -57.28
C LEU A 7 -10.96 -8.95 -56.01
N PHE A 8 -12.14 -8.38 -55.77
CA PHE A 8 -12.54 -7.91 -54.44
C PHE A 8 -12.89 -9.13 -53.58
N ALA A 9 -12.00 -9.49 -52.65
CA ALA A 9 -12.32 -10.42 -51.57
C ALA A 9 -12.96 -9.64 -50.41
N LEU A 10 -14.29 -9.69 -50.34
CA LEU A 10 -15.09 -9.21 -49.22
C LEU A 10 -14.93 -10.21 -48.06
N VAL A 11 -13.97 -9.98 -47.18
CA VAL A 11 -13.87 -10.71 -45.91
C VAL A 11 -14.89 -10.13 -44.95
N VAL A 12 -16.07 -10.76 -44.89
CA VAL A 12 -17.05 -10.54 -43.83
C VAL A 12 -16.49 -11.17 -42.56
N CYS A 13 -15.85 -10.35 -41.73
CA CYS A 13 -15.46 -10.75 -40.38
C CYS A 13 -16.73 -10.76 -39.52
N ALA A 14 -17.36 -11.93 -39.39
CA ALA A 14 -18.46 -12.15 -38.47
C ALA A 14 -17.93 -11.99 -37.04
N MET A 15 -18.14 -10.82 -36.45
CA MET A 15 -17.98 -10.62 -35.01
C MET A 15 -19.02 -11.49 -34.30
N GLN A 16 -18.59 -12.65 -33.83
CA GLN A 16 -19.32 -13.42 -32.83
C GLN A 16 -19.35 -12.57 -31.56
N LEU A 17 -20.49 -11.92 -31.34
CA LEU A 17 -20.88 -11.39 -30.04
C LEU A 17 -20.92 -12.57 -29.06
N ALA A 18 -19.83 -12.74 -28.31
CA ALA A 18 -19.83 -13.58 -27.12
C ALA A 18 -20.82 -12.94 -26.14
N SER A 19 -21.99 -13.54 -26.04
CA SER A 19 -22.97 -13.23 -25.01
C SER A 19 -22.33 -13.46 -23.65
N ALA A 20 -22.22 -12.40 -22.86
CA ALA A 20 -21.87 -12.50 -21.46
C ALA A 20 -22.95 -13.35 -20.79
N GLN A 21 -22.61 -14.60 -20.46
CA GLN A 21 -23.50 -15.41 -19.65
C GLN A 21 -23.61 -14.77 -18.26
N PRO A 22 -24.82 -14.65 -17.69
CA PRO A 22 -24.97 -14.25 -16.30
C PRO A 22 -24.18 -15.23 -15.44
N TYR A 23 -23.37 -14.70 -14.51
CA TYR A 23 -22.62 -15.48 -13.52
C TYR A 23 -23.60 -16.36 -12.72
N GLY A 24 -23.83 -17.58 -13.21
CA GLY A 24 -24.53 -18.61 -12.47
C GLY A 24 -23.71 -18.93 -11.22
N SER A 25 -24.40 -19.13 -10.10
CA SER A 25 -23.78 -19.69 -8.90
C SER A 25 -22.93 -20.90 -9.26
N PRO A 26 -21.70 -21.04 -8.73
CA PRO A 26 -20.84 -22.18 -9.05
C PRO A 26 -21.60 -23.48 -8.79
N ALA A 27 -21.47 -24.43 -9.72
CA ALA A 27 -22.07 -25.75 -9.59
C ALA A 27 -21.63 -26.37 -8.25
N PRO A 28 -22.55 -27.04 -7.52
CA PRO A 28 -22.23 -27.63 -6.24
C PRO A 28 -21.08 -28.63 -6.39
N PRO A 29 -20.11 -28.64 -5.47
CA PRO A 29 -18.93 -29.49 -5.55
C PRO A 29 -19.33 -30.97 -5.53
N THR A 30 -18.75 -31.75 -6.44
CA THR A 30 -19.08 -33.17 -6.67
C THR A 30 -18.37 -34.14 -5.70
N GLY A 31 -17.73 -33.63 -4.64
CA GLY A 31 -16.97 -34.40 -3.67
C GLY A 31 -17.13 -33.89 -2.23
N PRO A 32 -16.66 -34.65 -1.22
CA PRO A 32 -16.75 -34.25 0.18
C PRO A 32 -15.99 -32.94 0.41
N LEU A 33 -16.70 -31.91 0.86
CA LEU A 33 -16.13 -30.62 1.17
C LEU A 33 -15.28 -30.70 2.43
N THR A 34 -14.14 -29.99 2.44
CA THR A 34 -13.28 -29.86 3.61
C THR A 34 -13.12 -28.39 3.95
N CYS A 35 -13.21 -28.05 5.24
CA CYS A 35 -13.03 -26.68 5.71
C CYS A 35 -11.58 -26.25 5.57
N VAL A 36 -11.32 -25.13 4.89
CA VAL A 36 -9.95 -24.60 4.72
C VAL A 36 -9.30 -24.14 6.02
N VAL A 37 -10.11 -23.80 7.04
CA VAL A 37 -9.61 -23.26 8.33
C VAL A 37 -9.26 -24.39 9.31
N CYS A 38 -10.13 -25.39 9.47
CA CYS A 38 -9.94 -26.46 10.46
C CYS A 38 -9.61 -27.83 9.87
N ALA A 39 -9.53 -27.95 8.53
CA ALA A 39 -9.27 -29.18 7.79
C ALA A 39 -10.25 -30.35 8.04
N LYS A 40 -11.40 -30.10 8.69
CA LYS A 40 -12.43 -31.11 8.93
C LYS A 40 -13.39 -31.24 7.73
N PRO A 41 -13.93 -32.43 7.45
CA PRO A 41 -15.04 -32.59 6.52
C PRO A 41 -16.22 -31.70 6.90
N ILE A 42 -16.82 -31.04 5.92
CA ILE A 42 -17.98 -30.19 6.14
C ILE A 42 -19.24 -31.02 5.94
N THR A 43 -20.01 -31.18 7.01
CA THR A 43 -21.35 -31.75 6.98
C THR A 43 -22.37 -30.62 7.18
N GLY A 44 -23.18 -30.33 6.17
CA GLY A 44 -24.24 -29.29 6.25
C GLY A 44 -23.84 -27.93 5.67
N LYS A 45 -24.21 -26.84 6.36
CA LYS A 45 -24.01 -25.47 5.86
C LYS A 45 -22.52 -25.11 5.77
N TYR A 46 -22.15 -24.43 4.69
CA TYR A 46 -20.81 -23.93 4.44
C TYR A 46 -20.84 -22.53 3.83
N PHE A 47 -19.72 -21.84 3.91
CA PHE A 47 -19.51 -20.50 3.37
C PHE A 47 -18.38 -20.56 2.33
N VAL A 48 -18.46 -19.74 1.30
CA VAL A 48 -17.46 -19.68 0.22
C VAL A 48 -16.72 -18.36 0.29
N HIS A 49 -15.40 -18.43 0.46
CA HIS A 49 -14.51 -17.27 0.51
C HIS A 49 -13.55 -17.28 -0.67
N ASN A 50 -13.38 -16.14 -1.35
CA ASN A 50 -12.59 -16.02 -2.59
C ASN A 50 -12.95 -17.10 -3.64
N GLN A 51 -14.25 -17.36 -3.79
CA GLN A 51 -14.88 -18.27 -4.78
C GLN A 51 -14.54 -19.77 -4.66
N THR A 52 -13.47 -20.14 -3.97
CA THR A 52 -12.91 -21.50 -3.98
C THR A 52 -12.71 -22.09 -2.59
N ASN A 53 -12.60 -21.26 -1.55
CA ASN A 53 -12.36 -21.74 -0.20
C ASN A 53 -13.68 -22.02 0.50
N HIS A 54 -13.85 -23.24 1.00
CA HIS A 54 -15.03 -23.64 1.76
C HIS A 54 -14.74 -23.53 3.26
N ILE A 55 -15.64 -22.90 4.02
CA ILE A 55 -15.53 -22.66 5.46
C ILE A 55 -16.73 -23.29 6.16
N CYS A 56 -16.51 -24.05 7.24
CA CYS A 56 -17.60 -24.61 8.05
C CYS A 56 -18.25 -23.52 8.93
N ALA A 57 -19.51 -23.75 9.33
CA ALA A 57 -20.27 -22.79 10.13
C ALA A 57 -19.62 -22.39 11.47
N ASP A 58 -18.78 -23.25 12.05
CA ASP A 58 -18.08 -22.93 13.29
C ASP A 58 -16.89 -21.99 13.05
N CYS A 59 -16.16 -22.19 11.95
CA CYS A 59 -15.00 -21.34 11.62
C CYS A 59 -15.43 -19.96 11.12
N GLU A 60 -16.57 -19.85 10.44
CA GLU A 60 -17.12 -18.57 9.98
C GLU A 60 -17.44 -17.61 11.15
N LYS A 61 -17.76 -18.16 12.33
CA LYS A 61 -18.11 -17.36 13.52
C LYS A 61 -16.89 -16.85 14.30
N LEU A 62 -15.67 -17.20 13.90
CA LEU A 62 -14.49 -16.75 14.62
C LEU A 62 -14.33 -15.23 14.45
N PRO A 63 -14.04 -14.47 15.53
CA PRO A 63 -13.91 -13.02 15.45
C PRO A 63 -12.59 -12.58 14.79
N THR A 64 -11.62 -13.49 14.74
CA THR A 64 -10.24 -13.23 14.31
C THR A 64 -10.03 -13.63 12.86
N HIS A 65 -9.46 -12.73 12.07
CA HIS A 65 -9.27 -12.92 10.63
C HIS A 65 -7.83 -12.60 10.20
N CYS A 66 -7.34 -13.32 9.20
CA CYS A 66 -6.03 -13.06 8.61
C CYS A 66 -6.03 -11.69 7.91
N SER A 67 -5.05 -10.84 8.17
CA SER A 67 -4.95 -9.53 7.51
C SER A 67 -4.60 -9.61 6.04
N VAL A 68 -4.09 -10.76 5.58
CA VAL A 68 -3.72 -11.02 4.19
C VAL A 68 -4.89 -11.63 3.44
N CYS A 69 -5.22 -12.91 3.69
CA CYS A 69 -6.29 -13.59 2.94
C CYS A 69 -7.72 -13.37 3.45
N ARG A 70 -7.90 -12.68 4.59
CA ARG A 70 -9.20 -12.45 5.25
C ARG A 70 -9.95 -13.69 5.74
N LEU A 71 -9.38 -14.90 5.61
CA LEU A 71 -9.98 -16.07 6.24
C LEU A 71 -10.02 -15.97 7.76
N PRO A 72 -11.02 -16.57 8.42
CA PRO A 72 -11.01 -16.77 9.85
C PRO A 72 -9.78 -17.54 10.33
N VAL A 73 -9.27 -17.19 11.51
CA VAL A 73 -8.04 -17.74 12.08
C VAL A 73 -8.31 -18.17 13.51
N LYS A 74 -8.11 -19.46 13.78
CA LYS A 74 -8.32 -20.05 15.10
C LYS A 74 -7.00 -20.26 15.84
N ASP A 75 -6.14 -21.08 15.25
CA ASP A 75 -4.88 -21.55 15.80
C ASP A 75 -3.74 -21.30 14.78
N ASP A 76 -2.48 -21.52 15.16
CA ASP A 76 -1.29 -21.39 14.29
C ASP A 76 -1.18 -20.06 13.52
N TYR A 77 -1.23 -18.93 14.24
CA TYR A 77 -1.10 -17.61 13.64
C TYR A 77 0.05 -16.80 14.23
N THR A 78 0.54 -15.86 13.42
CA THR A 78 1.50 -14.83 13.87
C THR A 78 0.77 -13.52 14.04
N LYS A 79 1.01 -12.84 15.16
CA LYS A 79 0.52 -11.48 15.42
C LYS A 79 1.63 -10.48 15.12
N THR A 80 1.38 -9.53 14.23
CA THR A 80 2.27 -8.39 13.99
C THR A 80 2.26 -7.44 15.20
N ALA A 81 3.22 -6.52 15.29
CA ALA A 81 3.28 -5.62 16.44
C ALA A 81 2.10 -4.62 16.49
N ASP A 82 1.47 -4.33 15.34
CA ASP A 82 0.20 -3.58 15.24
C ASP A 82 -1.06 -4.42 15.48
N GLY A 83 -0.91 -5.68 15.85
CA GLY A 83 -2.00 -6.55 16.26
C GLY A 83 -2.77 -7.24 15.13
N ARG A 84 -2.39 -7.05 13.87
CA ARG A 84 -2.91 -7.86 12.75
C ARG A 84 -2.50 -9.34 12.93
N LEU A 85 -3.36 -10.24 12.45
CA LEU A 85 -3.11 -11.67 12.51
C LEU A 85 -2.77 -12.20 11.11
N ILE A 86 -1.78 -13.08 11.03
CA ILE A 86 -1.35 -13.74 9.79
C ILE A 86 -1.50 -15.24 10.01
N CYS A 87 -2.33 -15.90 9.20
CA CYS A 87 -2.52 -17.34 9.30
C CYS A 87 -1.28 -18.10 8.81
N LYS A 88 -1.10 -19.34 9.29
CA LYS A 88 -0.03 -20.26 8.87
C LYS A 88 0.16 -20.38 7.36
N ARG A 89 -0.94 -20.30 6.59
CA ARG A 89 -0.91 -20.42 5.13
C ARG A 89 -0.23 -19.23 4.46
N ASP A 90 -0.50 -18.02 4.94
CA ASP A 90 0.05 -16.80 4.34
C ASP A 90 1.43 -16.46 4.91
N LEU A 91 1.73 -16.91 6.14
CA LEU A 91 2.96 -16.60 6.86
C LEU A 91 4.25 -16.78 6.03
N PRO A 92 4.45 -17.87 5.26
CA PRO A 92 5.66 -18.05 4.45
C PRO A 92 5.84 -16.99 3.35
N ASN A 93 4.76 -16.34 2.93
CA ASN A 93 4.75 -15.34 1.87
C ASN A 93 4.71 -13.91 2.42
N VAL A 94 4.81 -13.72 3.74
CA VAL A 94 4.70 -12.40 4.37
C VAL A 94 6.06 -11.86 4.81
N VAL A 95 6.27 -10.57 4.61
CA VAL A 95 7.51 -9.86 4.97
C VAL A 95 7.38 -9.32 6.39
N LEU A 96 8.12 -9.96 7.31
CA LEU A 96 8.17 -9.59 8.73
C LEU A 96 9.56 -9.10 9.17
N ALA A 97 10.60 -9.28 8.37
CA ALA A 97 11.94 -8.81 8.72
C ALA A 97 12.28 -7.54 7.95
N GLU A 98 13.00 -6.62 8.59
CA GLU A 98 13.45 -5.39 7.96
C GLU A 98 14.44 -5.63 6.81
N GLU A 99 15.30 -6.63 6.97
CA GLU A 99 16.24 -7.05 5.94
C GLU A 99 15.52 -7.54 4.68
N ASP A 100 14.43 -8.29 4.82
CA ASP A 100 13.63 -8.75 3.68
C ASP A 100 12.96 -7.58 2.95
N GLY A 101 12.45 -6.59 3.70
CA GLY A 101 11.94 -5.34 3.15
C GLY A 101 13.00 -4.59 2.34
N ARG A 102 14.22 -4.45 2.89
CA ARG A 102 15.38 -3.86 2.19
C ARG A 102 15.73 -4.59 0.90
N LYS A 103 15.76 -5.93 0.94
CA LYS A 103 16.03 -6.77 -0.24
C LYS A 103 14.98 -6.56 -1.32
N LEU A 104 13.70 -6.56 -0.96
CA LEU A 104 12.61 -6.33 -1.91
C LEU A 104 12.62 -4.92 -2.48
N PHE A 105 12.92 -3.90 -1.67
CA PHE A 105 13.07 -2.54 -2.19
C PHE A 105 14.22 -2.43 -3.20
N THR A 106 15.36 -3.03 -2.88
CA THR A 106 16.50 -3.11 -3.78
C THR A 106 16.16 -3.84 -5.07
N GLN A 107 15.40 -4.94 -4.98
CA GLN A 107 14.91 -5.68 -6.13
C GLN A 107 13.98 -4.84 -7.01
N ALA A 108 13.01 -4.14 -6.42
CA ALA A 108 12.09 -3.27 -7.16
C ALA A 108 12.85 -2.18 -7.94
N ARG A 109 13.85 -1.55 -7.32
CA ARG A 109 14.73 -0.59 -7.98
C ARG A 109 15.50 -1.22 -9.16
N ALA A 110 16.07 -2.41 -8.97
CA ALA A 110 16.83 -3.09 -10.02
C ALA A 110 15.92 -3.46 -11.21
N ASP A 111 14.75 -4.02 -10.93
CA ASP A 111 13.78 -4.42 -11.95
C ASP A 111 13.25 -3.21 -12.74
N LEU A 112 13.01 -2.07 -12.08
CA LEU A 112 12.57 -0.82 -12.72
C LEU A 112 13.67 -0.19 -13.57
N ARG A 113 14.91 -0.22 -13.08
CA ARG A 113 16.08 0.21 -13.86
C ARG A 113 16.19 -0.58 -15.15
N GLU A 114 16.09 -1.90 -15.08
CA GLU A 114 16.16 -2.77 -16.26
C GLU A 114 14.96 -2.56 -17.20
N LEU A 115 13.73 -2.43 -16.66
CA LEU A 115 12.52 -2.13 -17.45
C LEU A 115 12.61 -0.84 -18.26
N SER A 116 13.46 0.10 -17.84
CA SER A 116 13.58 1.43 -18.40
C SER A 116 14.94 1.68 -19.06
N ASP A 117 15.74 0.63 -19.28
CA ASP A 117 17.09 0.73 -19.83
C ASP A 117 17.96 1.78 -19.09
N GLY A 118 17.91 1.75 -17.77
CA GLY A 118 18.63 2.66 -16.89
C GLY A 118 17.97 4.03 -16.68
N ALA A 119 16.87 4.36 -17.37
CA ALA A 119 16.27 5.68 -17.25
C ALA A 119 15.63 5.94 -15.87
N LEU A 120 15.10 4.89 -15.22
CA LEU A 120 14.64 4.89 -13.82
C LEU A 120 15.77 4.52 -12.87
N GLU A 121 16.74 5.41 -12.73
CA GLU A 121 17.83 5.30 -11.77
C GLU A 121 17.85 6.51 -10.83
N LEU A 122 18.12 6.27 -9.54
CA LEU A 122 18.38 7.34 -8.58
C LEU A 122 19.82 7.80 -8.72
N ARG A 123 20.02 9.12 -8.74
CA ARG A 123 21.33 9.75 -8.67
C ARG A 123 21.91 9.59 -7.27
N SER A 124 21.07 9.63 -6.24
CA SER A 124 21.51 9.43 -4.86
C SER A 124 21.67 7.95 -4.52
N THR A 125 22.78 7.62 -3.87
CA THR A 125 23.07 6.24 -3.40
C THR A 125 22.49 5.96 -2.02
N GLN A 126 22.19 7.00 -1.22
CA GLN A 126 21.74 6.88 0.17
C GLN A 126 20.22 6.69 0.24
N VAL A 127 19.78 5.43 0.31
CA VAL A 127 18.40 5.07 0.60
C VAL A 127 18.35 4.22 1.87
N ASN A 128 17.73 4.75 2.92
CA ASN A 128 17.43 4.00 4.12
C ASN A 128 16.03 3.40 4.00
N VAL A 129 15.91 2.09 4.17
CA VAL A 129 14.62 1.37 4.13
C VAL A 129 14.37 0.75 5.49
N GLN A 130 13.21 1.05 6.05
CA GLN A 130 12.75 0.58 7.35
C GLN A 130 11.39 -0.09 7.23
N MET A 131 11.12 -1.06 8.11
CA MET A 131 9.82 -1.70 8.19
C MET A 131 9.04 -1.16 9.39
N LEU A 132 7.81 -0.76 9.16
CA LEU A 132 6.89 -0.34 10.19
C LEU A 132 6.18 -1.57 10.77
N PHE A 133 6.42 -1.83 12.04
CA PHE A 133 5.81 -2.95 12.77
C PHE A 133 4.54 -2.56 13.52
N ASN A 134 4.37 -1.27 13.84
CA ASN A 134 3.21 -0.77 14.57
C ASN A 134 2.48 0.37 13.81
N LEU A 135 1.20 0.19 13.48
CA LEU A 135 0.33 1.17 12.84
C LEU A 135 -0.52 1.87 13.90
N ASP A 136 0.04 2.86 14.58
CA ASP A 136 -0.77 3.95 15.15
C ASP A 136 -0.47 5.22 14.35
N PHE A 137 -1.08 5.30 13.16
CA PHE A 137 -1.15 6.54 12.40
C PHE A 137 -2.60 7.04 12.48
N ALA A 138 -3.00 7.55 13.65
CA ALA A 138 -4.29 8.17 13.84
C ALA A 138 -4.32 9.51 13.09
N ASP A 139 -5.10 9.50 12.01
CA ASP A 139 -6.05 10.55 11.63
C ASP A 139 -5.84 11.96 12.21
N SER A 140 -5.14 12.83 11.49
CA SER A 140 -5.30 14.28 11.67
C SER A 140 -4.87 15.10 10.45
N ARG A 141 -5.55 14.90 9.32
CA ARG A 141 -5.89 16.03 8.45
C ARG A 141 -7.30 15.85 7.95
N ASN A 142 -8.25 16.07 8.85
CA ASN A 142 -9.48 16.83 8.57
C ASN A 142 -9.94 16.77 7.10
N THR A 143 -10.57 15.66 6.70
CA THR A 143 -11.46 15.65 5.53
C THR A 143 -12.74 14.93 5.92
N THR A 144 -13.67 15.70 6.45
CA THR A 144 -15.07 15.55 6.05
C THR A 144 -15.11 15.36 4.53
N ASN A 145 -15.68 14.24 4.09
CA ASN A 145 -15.86 13.77 2.71
C ASN A 145 -14.88 12.68 2.24
N SER A 146 -15.42 11.45 2.32
CA SER A 146 -15.33 10.40 1.29
C SER A 146 -14.00 9.67 1.09
N GLY A 147 -13.93 8.45 1.64
CA GLY A 147 -12.98 7.40 1.24
C GLY A 147 -12.36 6.70 2.43
N GLY A 148 -12.70 5.42 2.64
CA GLY A 148 -12.31 4.64 3.81
C GLY A 148 -10.81 4.68 4.14
N ALA A 149 -10.49 4.56 5.43
CA ALA A 149 -9.14 4.55 5.97
C ALA A 149 -8.24 3.56 5.21
N MET A 150 -7.52 4.05 4.21
CA MET A 150 -6.53 3.28 3.49
C MET A 150 -5.34 3.13 4.44
N HIS A 151 -5.11 1.90 4.90
CA HIS A 151 -3.88 1.56 5.62
C HIS A 151 -2.70 1.87 4.69
N ARG A 152 -1.94 2.94 4.98
CA ARG A 152 -0.74 3.28 4.22
C ARG A 152 0.20 2.08 4.23
N LEU A 153 0.39 1.46 3.06
CA LEU A 153 1.24 0.29 2.86
C LEU A 153 2.73 0.67 2.89
N GLY A 154 3.03 1.93 2.62
CA GLY A 154 4.34 2.54 2.75
C GLY A 154 4.25 4.06 2.73
N PHE A 155 5.41 4.69 2.92
CA PHE A 155 5.63 6.08 2.52
C PHE A 155 7.13 6.32 2.32
N SER A 156 7.45 7.40 1.62
CA SER A 156 8.82 7.81 1.35
C SER A 156 9.03 9.30 1.63
N LEU A 157 10.24 9.63 2.04
CA LEU A 157 10.67 10.99 2.34
C LEU A 157 12.07 11.21 1.77
N SER A 158 12.22 12.34 1.08
CA SER A 158 13.49 12.78 0.51
C SER A 158 13.90 14.09 1.15
N ARG A 159 15.18 14.21 1.50
CA ARG A 159 15.76 15.47 1.98
C ARG A 159 16.98 15.83 1.14
N PRO A 160 17.18 17.11 0.75
CA PRO A 160 18.44 17.54 0.16
C PRO A 160 19.61 17.26 1.11
N GLN A 161 20.69 16.71 0.57
CA GLN A 161 21.93 16.45 1.30
C GLN A 161 23.11 16.62 0.35
N GLY A 162 23.87 17.70 0.53
CA GLY A 162 24.93 18.06 -0.42
C GLY A 162 24.36 18.42 -1.79
N ASP A 163 24.93 17.82 -2.83
CA ASP A 163 24.50 17.90 -4.23
C ASP A 163 23.41 16.87 -4.59
N GLY A 164 23.01 16.03 -3.65
CA GLY A 164 22.01 14.97 -3.85
C GLY A 164 20.91 14.96 -2.79
N PHE A 165 20.35 13.78 -2.56
CA PHE A 165 19.29 13.53 -1.60
C PHE A 165 19.67 12.38 -0.67
N ALA A 166 19.14 12.43 0.55
CA ALA A 166 19.00 11.26 1.39
C ALA A 166 17.54 10.85 1.43
N HIS A 167 17.29 9.58 1.13
CA HIS A 167 15.95 9.02 1.06
C HIS A 167 15.68 8.10 2.24
N ASN A 168 14.46 8.17 2.76
CA ASN A 168 13.93 7.23 3.73
C ASN A 168 12.66 6.62 3.14
N VAL A 169 12.58 5.30 3.15
CA VAL A 169 11.39 4.55 2.75
C VAL A 169 10.96 3.73 3.94
N VAL A 170 9.68 3.81 4.27
CA VAL A 170 9.06 3.05 5.35
C VAL A 170 7.99 2.17 4.73
N LEU A 171 8.09 0.86 4.96
CA LEU A 171 7.17 -0.13 4.40
C LEU A 171 6.41 -0.83 5.54
N LEU A 172 5.12 -1.06 5.36
CA LEU A 172 4.32 -1.78 6.34
C LEU A 172 4.75 -3.25 6.39
N SER A 173 5.07 -3.75 7.59
CA SER A 173 5.30 -5.19 7.82
C SER A 173 4.02 -6.00 7.66
N GLY A 174 4.12 -7.32 7.57
CA GLY A 174 2.93 -8.16 7.48
C GLY A 174 2.25 -8.15 6.11
N GLN A 175 2.88 -7.55 5.11
CA GLN A 175 2.45 -7.57 3.71
C GLN A 175 3.01 -8.80 2.98
N THR A 176 2.34 -9.28 1.94
CA THR A 176 2.91 -10.34 1.10
C THR A 176 4.15 -9.84 0.36
N ARG A 177 5.05 -10.75 -0.04
CA ARG A 177 6.26 -10.37 -0.81
C ARG A 177 5.91 -9.58 -2.08
N THR A 178 4.86 -10.01 -2.80
CA THR A 178 4.32 -9.29 -3.96
C THR A 178 3.88 -7.87 -3.57
N ALA A 179 3.06 -7.73 -2.53
CA ALA A 179 2.53 -6.41 -2.14
C ALA A 179 3.65 -5.48 -1.65
N THR A 180 4.62 -5.99 -0.88
CA THR A 180 5.81 -5.25 -0.46
C THR A 180 6.65 -4.81 -1.65
N LEU A 181 6.82 -5.68 -2.67
CA LEU A 181 7.58 -5.36 -3.87
C LEU A 181 6.88 -4.27 -4.70
N SER A 182 5.56 -4.37 -4.88
CA SER A 182 4.73 -3.37 -5.55
C SER A 182 4.74 -2.02 -4.82
N THR A 183 4.57 -2.05 -3.50
CA THR A 183 4.68 -0.84 -2.65
C THR A 183 6.08 -0.25 -2.75
N SER A 184 7.12 -1.07 -2.78
CA SER A 184 8.49 -0.59 -2.95
C SER A 184 8.69 0.13 -4.28
N ALA A 185 8.11 -0.36 -5.38
CA ALA A 185 8.14 0.33 -6.67
C ALA A 185 7.37 1.65 -6.66
N HIS A 186 6.22 1.69 -5.99
CA HIS A 186 5.45 2.92 -5.79
C HIS A 186 6.28 3.96 -5.01
N GLU A 187 6.85 3.58 -3.87
CA GLU A 187 7.66 4.47 -3.05
C GLU A 187 8.95 4.90 -3.74
N PHE A 188 9.58 4.00 -4.51
CA PHE A 188 10.69 4.36 -5.39
C PHE A 188 10.30 5.45 -6.39
N GLY A 189 9.07 5.41 -6.92
CA GLY A 189 8.55 6.43 -7.81
C GLY A 189 8.60 7.83 -7.20
N HIS A 190 8.18 7.98 -5.94
CA HIS A 190 8.30 9.25 -5.24
C HIS A 190 9.75 9.74 -5.10
N LEU A 191 10.69 8.84 -4.80
CA LEU A 191 12.11 9.17 -4.74
C LEU A 191 12.60 9.67 -6.11
N TRP A 192 12.32 8.90 -7.16
CA TRP A 192 12.76 9.21 -8.52
C TRP A 192 12.16 10.51 -9.03
N LEU A 193 10.87 10.76 -8.81
CA LEU A 193 10.22 12.03 -9.15
C LEU A 193 10.87 13.20 -8.41
N THR A 194 11.21 13.03 -7.13
CA THR A 194 11.88 14.09 -6.35
C THR A 194 13.22 14.48 -6.97
N GLU A 195 13.98 13.50 -7.47
CA GLU A 195 15.26 13.77 -8.10
C GLU A 195 15.13 14.30 -9.54
N ASN A 196 14.11 13.87 -10.29
CA ASN A 196 14.06 14.09 -11.74
C ASN A 196 13.16 15.24 -12.18
N LEU A 197 12.34 15.80 -11.27
CA LEU A 197 11.57 17.01 -11.55
C LEU A 197 12.46 18.26 -11.50
N LYS A 198 12.34 19.12 -12.51
CA LYS A 198 12.94 20.47 -12.49
C LYS A 198 12.34 21.25 -11.31
N PRO A 199 13.11 22.10 -10.59
CA PRO A 199 12.62 22.82 -9.40
C PRO A 199 11.36 23.68 -9.64
N ALA A 200 11.20 24.23 -10.85
CA ALA A 200 10.03 25.05 -11.21
C ALA A 200 8.79 24.21 -11.56
N ARG A 201 8.96 22.92 -11.86
CA ARG A 201 7.88 22.05 -12.28
C ARG A 201 7.10 21.52 -11.08
N LYS A 202 5.79 21.62 -11.15
CA LYS A 202 4.87 21.04 -10.18
C LYS A 202 3.96 20.05 -10.89
N LEU A 203 3.87 18.85 -10.34
CA LEU A 203 2.83 17.90 -10.72
C LEU A 203 1.70 18.04 -9.72
N ASP A 204 0.46 17.95 -10.20
CA ASP A 204 -0.66 17.83 -9.27
C ASP A 204 -0.57 16.50 -8.47
N PRO A 205 -1.18 16.43 -7.28
CA PRO A 205 -1.08 15.25 -6.44
C PRO A 205 -1.55 13.96 -7.12
N ASP A 206 -2.67 13.98 -7.84
CA ASP A 206 -3.23 12.76 -8.42
C ASP A 206 -2.34 12.26 -9.59
N THR A 207 -1.76 13.17 -10.38
CA THR A 207 -0.75 12.80 -11.42
C THR A 207 0.52 12.22 -10.81
N ARG A 208 1.02 12.81 -9.71
CA ARG A 208 2.19 12.27 -9.00
C ARG A 208 1.94 10.84 -8.55
N GLU A 209 0.80 10.58 -7.91
CA GLU A 209 0.44 9.24 -7.43
C GLU A 209 0.22 8.27 -8.59
N ALA A 210 -0.39 8.71 -9.68
CA ALA A 210 -0.59 7.88 -10.87
C ALA A 210 0.74 7.45 -11.52
N LEU A 211 1.77 8.30 -11.51
CA LEU A 211 3.10 7.93 -12.00
C LEU A 211 3.78 6.91 -11.07
N CYS A 212 3.65 7.06 -9.75
CA CYS A 212 4.16 6.07 -8.79
C CYS A 212 3.45 4.72 -8.97
N GLU A 213 2.12 4.72 -9.11
CA GLU A 213 1.33 3.52 -9.41
C GLU A 213 1.66 2.92 -10.78
N LEU A 214 1.99 3.72 -11.79
CA LEU A 214 2.45 3.22 -13.07
C LEU A 214 3.72 2.37 -12.92
N PHE A 215 4.70 2.81 -12.11
CA PHE A 215 5.92 2.02 -11.89
C PHE A 215 5.63 0.70 -11.18
N ALA A 216 4.78 0.72 -10.14
CA ALA A 216 4.31 -0.50 -9.49
C ALA A 216 3.58 -1.43 -10.47
N PHE A 217 2.74 -0.87 -11.35
CA PHE A 217 2.03 -1.60 -12.39
C PHE A 217 2.98 -2.26 -13.39
N LYS A 218 3.96 -1.52 -13.93
CA LYS A 218 4.93 -2.06 -14.90
C LYS A 218 5.75 -3.19 -14.29
N LEU A 219 6.13 -3.05 -13.03
CA LEU A 219 6.82 -4.11 -12.29
C LEU A 219 5.92 -5.36 -12.14
N ALA A 220 4.68 -5.18 -11.67
CA ALA A 220 3.74 -6.28 -11.50
C ALA A 220 3.45 -6.99 -12.83
N ALA A 221 3.25 -6.23 -13.91
CA ALA A 221 3.03 -6.75 -15.25
C ALA A 221 4.22 -7.59 -15.75
N ARG A 222 5.46 -7.10 -15.56
CA ARG A 222 6.68 -7.86 -15.90
C ARG A 222 6.76 -9.22 -15.21
N ARG A 223 6.19 -9.32 -14.00
CA ARG A 223 6.19 -10.52 -13.17
C ARG A 223 4.96 -11.40 -13.39
N ASN A 224 4.11 -11.06 -14.36
CA ASN A 224 2.83 -11.72 -14.64
C ASN A 224 1.89 -11.75 -13.42
N ASP A 225 1.96 -10.73 -12.55
CA ASP A 225 1.10 -10.63 -11.37
C ASP A 225 -0.24 -9.95 -11.73
N THR A 226 -1.17 -10.76 -12.21
CA THR A 226 -2.50 -10.30 -12.65
C THR A 226 -3.34 -9.76 -11.50
N ASN A 227 -3.17 -10.30 -10.29
CA ASN A 227 -3.89 -9.82 -9.10
C ASN A 227 -3.43 -8.41 -8.72
N GLU A 228 -2.11 -8.18 -8.71
CA GLU A 228 -1.56 -6.89 -8.33
C GLU A 228 -1.82 -5.81 -9.39
N THR A 229 -1.69 -6.15 -10.68
CA THR A 229 -2.05 -5.23 -11.76
C THR A 229 -3.54 -4.86 -11.77
N ALA A 230 -4.44 -5.81 -11.44
CA ALA A 230 -5.86 -5.53 -11.27
C ALA A 230 -6.13 -4.65 -10.05
N ARG A 231 -5.46 -4.91 -8.91
CA ARG A 231 -5.55 -4.11 -7.69
C ARG A 231 -5.16 -2.65 -7.94
N ILE A 232 -4.05 -2.42 -8.64
CA ILE A 232 -3.54 -1.07 -8.95
C ILE A 232 -4.52 -0.31 -9.85
N LYS A 233 -5.06 -0.96 -10.89
CA LYS A 233 -6.07 -0.35 -11.77
C LYS A 233 -7.36 0.04 -11.03
N ALA A 234 -7.74 -0.74 -10.03
CA ALA A 234 -8.92 -0.49 -9.20
C ALA A 234 -8.65 0.45 -8.01
N ASN A 235 -7.41 0.94 -7.82
CA ASN A 235 -7.06 1.74 -6.65
C ASN A 235 -7.74 3.13 -6.70
N PRO A 236 -8.65 3.45 -5.76
CA PRO A 236 -9.33 4.74 -5.73
C PRO A 236 -8.40 5.92 -5.38
N TYR A 237 -7.20 5.65 -4.84
CA TYR A 237 -6.27 6.67 -4.37
C TYR A 237 -5.85 7.67 -5.45
N THR A 238 -5.74 7.23 -6.70
CA THR A 238 -5.40 8.10 -7.84
C THR A 238 -6.63 8.75 -8.49
N LYS A 239 -7.83 8.53 -7.95
CA LYS A 239 -9.12 8.96 -8.54
C LYS A 239 -9.27 8.60 -10.03
N GLY A 240 -8.71 7.47 -10.45
CA GLY A 240 -8.73 6.99 -11.83
C GLY A 240 -7.61 7.56 -12.72
N VAL A 241 -6.77 8.47 -12.24
CA VAL A 241 -5.66 9.05 -13.03
C VAL A 241 -4.61 8.00 -13.40
N ILE A 242 -4.52 6.88 -12.68
CA ILE A 242 -3.72 5.72 -13.12
C ILE A 242 -4.08 5.23 -14.53
N LEU A 243 -5.36 5.31 -14.94
CA LEU A 243 -5.76 4.92 -16.29
C LEU A 243 -5.18 5.87 -17.34
N ASN A 244 -5.10 7.16 -17.03
CA ASN A 244 -4.43 8.15 -17.89
C ASN A 244 -2.93 7.84 -18.02
N ALA A 245 -2.26 7.47 -16.91
CA ALA A 245 -0.85 7.11 -16.93
C ALA A 245 -0.58 5.85 -17.78
N LEU A 246 -1.46 4.84 -17.70
CA LEU A 246 -1.38 3.64 -18.52
C LEU A 246 -1.62 3.91 -20.00
N GLU A 247 -2.62 4.73 -20.35
CA GLU A 247 -2.87 5.10 -21.76
C GLU A 247 -1.72 5.95 -22.31
N PHE A 248 -1.20 6.88 -21.51
CA PHE A 248 -0.06 7.70 -21.89
C PHE A 248 1.20 6.86 -22.12
N GLU A 249 1.49 5.90 -21.23
CA GLU A 249 2.61 4.97 -21.41
C GLU A 249 2.44 4.05 -22.62
N ALA A 250 1.22 3.57 -22.89
CA ALA A 250 0.95 2.74 -24.06
C ALA A 250 1.21 3.49 -25.37
N ARG A 251 0.97 4.81 -25.40
CA ARG A 251 1.22 5.66 -26.56
C ARG A 251 2.69 6.09 -26.69
N GLU A 252 3.30 6.52 -25.59
CA GLU A 252 4.61 7.18 -25.59
C GLU A 252 5.78 6.25 -25.22
N SER A 253 5.49 5.02 -24.79
CA SER A 253 6.38 4.10 -24.06
C SER A 253 6.80 4.62 -22.67
N LEU A 254 7.32 3.72 -21.82
CA LEU A 254 7.89 4.09 -20.52
C LEU A 254 8.98 5.18 -20.62
N LEU A 255 9.82 5.15 -21.67
CA LEU A 255 10.83 6.18 -21.90
C LEU A 255 10.21 7.53 -22.27
N GLY A 256 9.09 7.52 -22.99
CA GLY A 256 8.31 8.74 -23.26
C GLY A 256 7.74 9.34 -21.98
N VAL A 257 7.25 8.51 -21.06
CA VAL A 257 6.83 8.98 -19.72
C VAL A 257 8.00 9.59 -18.95
N VAL A 258 9.16 8.94 -18.95
CA VAL A 258 10.37 9.47 -18.29
C VAL A 258 10.79 10.82 -18.87
N ARG A 259 10.83 10.96 -20.19
CA ARG A 259 11.11 12.24 -20.85
C ARG A 259 10.05 13.28 -20.50
N TRP A 260 8.77 12.89 -20.53
CA TRP A 260 7.68 13.78 -20.15
C TRP A 260 7.86 14.30 -18.73
N VAL A 261 8.29 13.49 -17.75
CA VAL A 261 8.56 13.95 -16.37
C VAL A 261 9.80 14.84 -16.25
N ARG A 262 10.85 14.59 -17.02
CA ARG A 262 12.09 15.41 -16.95
C ARG A 262 11.92 16.76 -17.65
N ASP A 263 11.30 16.75 -18.82
CA ASP A 263 11.36 17.86 -19.76
C ASP A 263 10.03 18.58 -19.99
N GLY A 264 8.91 17.93 -19.71
CA GLY A 264 7.59 18.53 -19.84
C GLY A 264 7.35 19.73 -18.92
N THR A 265 6.26 20.43 -19.21
CA THR A 265 5.83 21.64 -18.48
C THR A 265 4.44 21.50 -17.87
N GLU A 266 3.69 20.48 -18.28
CA GLU A 266 2.33 20.25 -17.83
C GLU A 266 2.31 19.65 -16.41
N GLU A 267 1.34 20.10 -15.62
CA GLU A 267 1.12 19.59 -14.26
C GLU A 267 0.36 18.25 -14.25
N LYS A 268 -0.45 18.01 -15.29
CA LYS A 268 -1.38 16.89 -15.42
C LYS A 268 -1.01 15.99 -16.59
N LEU A 269 -1.21 14.68 -16.40
CA LEU A 269 -1.19 13.74 -17.52
C LEU A 269 -2.33 14.01 -18.51
N PRO A 270 -2.12 13.80 -19.82
CA PRO A 270 -3.20 13.84 -20.80
C PRO A 270 -4.33 12.89 -20.40
N ALA A 271 -5.58 13.34 -20.54
CA ALA A 271 -6.73 12.50 -20.25
C ALA A 271 -6.75 11.27 -21.17
N ALA A 272 -7.19 10.13 -20.63
CA ALA A 272 -7.47 8.93 -21.40
C ALA A 272 -8.55 9.23 -22.46
N THR A 273 -8.24 8.96 -23.72
CA THR A 273 -9.12 9.14 -24.89
C THR A 273 -9.75 7.83 -25.36
N GLY A 274 -9.24 6.67 -24.92
CA GLY A 274 -9.68 5.36 -25.40
C GLY A 274 -10.15 4.39 -24.31
N ILE A 275 -9.94 4.69 -23.02
CA ILE A 275 -10.43 3.86 -21.92
C ILE A 275 -11.64 4.55 -21.30
N THR A 276 -12.84 4.23 -21.77
CA THR A 276 -14.05 4.57 -21.02
C THR A 276 -13.94 3.95 -19.64
N ALA A 277 -13.72 4.79 -18.63
CA ALA A 277 -13.85 4.43 -17.23
C ALA A 277 -15.33 4.13 -16.96
N ALA A 278 -15.80 2.95 -17.37
CA ALA A 278 -16.98 2.33 -16.80
C ALA A 278 -16.58 1.71 -15.44
N VAL A 279 -16.11 2.54 -14.52
CA VAL A 279 -16.26 2.23 -13.09
C VAL A 279 -17.57 2.88 -12.68
N ALA A 280 -18.68 2.28 -13.13
CA ALA A 280 -19.92 2.44 -12.40
C ALA A 280 -19.60 1.93 -10.99
N ALA A 281 -19.56 2.85 -10.02
CA ALA A 281 -19.53 2.53 -8.61
C ALA A 281 -20.74 1.64 -8.34
N THR A 282 -20.53 0.32 -8.43
CA THR A 282 -21.48 -0.62 -7.87
C THR A 282 -21.37 -0.36 -6.37
N PRO A 283 -22.46 0.01 -5.67
CA PRO A 283 -22.40 0.14 -4.23
C PRO A 283 -21.98 -1.23 -3.71
N THR A 284 -20.73 -1.31 -3.28
CA THR A 284 -20.25 -2.45 -2.50
C THR A 284 -21.21 -2.50 -1.31
N PRO A 285 -21.86 -3.64 -0.99
CA PRO A 285 -22.59 -3.73 0.26
C PRO A 285 -21.62 -3.29 1.35
N GLU A 286 -21.99 -2.27 2.12
CA GLU A 286 -21.16 -1.77 3.22
C GLU A 286 -20.72 -3.00 4.03
N PRO A 287 -19.41 -3.23 4.21
CA PRO A 287 -19.01 -4.15 5.26
C PRO A 287 -19.65 -3.59 6.53
N LEU A 288 -20.48 -4.41 7.19
CA LEU A 288 -21.07 -4.08 8.49
C LEU A 288 -20.01 -3.35 9.28
N ARG A 289 -20.28 -2.08 9.55
CA ARG A 289 -19.39 -1.17 10.24
C ARG A 289 -19.33 -1.68 11.67
N GLU A 290 -18.48 -2.67 11.90
CA GLU A 290 -18.13 -3.12 13.22
C GLU A 290 -17.47 -1.90 13.85
N LEU A 291 -18.24 -1.23 14.72
CA LEU A 291 -17.76 -0.21 15.63
C LEU A 291 -16.71 -0.90 16.47
N ARG A 292 -15.47 -0.96 15.97
CA ARG A 292 -14.34 -1.36 16.80
C ARG A 292 -14.37 -0.42 18.00
N PRO A 293 -14.44 -0.95 19.23
CA PRO A 293 -14.25 -0.10 20.39
C PRO A 293 -12.90 0.61 20.21
N PRO A 294 -12.81 1.90 20.57
CA PRO A 294 -11.54 2.61 20.54
C PRO A 294 -10.49 1.76 21.27
N PRO A 295 -9.23 1.75 20.80
CA PRO A 295 -8.18 0.99 21.46
C PRO A 295 -8.21 1.31 22.96
N PRO A 296 -8.05 0.29 23.83
CA PRO A 296 -8.07 0.53 25.26
C PRO A 296 -7.03 1.62 25.60
N PRO A 297 -7.38 2.57 26.48
CA PRO A 297 -6.48 3.66 26.83
C PRO A 297 -5.14 3.10 27.30
N ALA A 298 -4.05 3.72 26.83
CA ALA A 298 -2.71 3.25 27.16
C ALA A 298 -2.52 3.25 28.68
N THR A 299 -2.05 2.14 29.24
CA THR A 299 -1.81 2.01 30.69
C THR A 299 -0.51 2.65 31.14
N LYS A 300 0.40 2.94 30.21
CA LYS A 300 1.67 3.63 30.44
C LYS A 300 2.10 4.43 29.20
N LEU A 301 3.06 5.34 29.37
CA LEU A 301 3.67 6.06 28.26
C LEU A 301 4.75 5.21 27.60
N GLU A 302 4.67 5.07 26.28
CA GLU A 302 5.63 4.31 25.48
C GLU A 302 6.13 5.16 24.31
N LEU A 303 7.45 5.32 24.22
CA LEU A 303 8.09 5.92 23.05
C LEU A 303 8.04 4.91 21.89
N ARG A 304 7.21 5.21 20.89
CA ARG A 304 6.97 4.37 19.72
C ARG A 304 7.96 4.63 18.59
N SER A 305 8.35 5.88 18.39
CA SER A 305 9.29 6.29 17.35
C SER A 305 9.99 7.58 17.74
N LEU A 306 11.24 7.72 17.29
CA LEU A 306 12.03 8.93 17.46
C LEU A 306 12.67 9.30 16.12
N LEU A 307 12.23 10.41 15.55
CA LEU A 307 12.77 10.99 14.32
C LEU A 307 13.58 12.24 14.65
N ARG A 308 14.89 12.17 14.44
CA ARG A 308 15.80 13.32 14.61
C ARG A 308 16.23 13.87 13.25
N THR A 309 16.05 15.17 13.08
CA THR A 309 16.57 15.95 11.96
C THR A 309 17.44 17.08 12.51
N SER A 310 18.24 17.74 11.66
CA SER A 310 19.06 18.89 12.07
C SER A 310 18.25 20.10 12.56
N LYS A 311 16.95 20.18 12.21
CA LYS A 311 16.07 21.30 12.58
C LYS A 311 14.99 20.96 13.60
N ARG A 312 14.66 19.67 13.75
CA ARG A 312 13.50 19.21 14.53
C ARG A 312 13.79 17.84 15.11
N THR A 313 13.32 17.62 16.33
CA THR A 313 13.14 16.26 16.85
C THR A 313 11.66 16.02 17.03
N VAL A 314 11.19 14.91 16.49
CA VAL A 314 9.81 14.46 16.58
C VAL A 314 9.79 13.12 17.28
N ALA A 315 9.02 13.01 18.35
CA ALA A 315 8.77 11.76 19.04
C ALA A 315 7.32 11.33 18.81
N VAL A 316 7.07 10.03 18.75
CA VAL A 316 5.72 9.47 18.79
C VAL A 316 5.57 8.74 20.11
N ILE A 317 4.67 9.21 20.97
CA ILE A 317 4.44 8.68 22.31
C ILE A 317 2.99 8.24 22.40
N ASN A 318 2.73 6.95 22.61
CA ASN A 318 1.38 6.37 22.58
C ASN A 318 0.55 6.78 21.34
N GLY A 319 1.19 6.91 20.17
CA GLY A 319 0.54 7.30 18.92
C GLY A 319 0.47 8.82 18.68
N GLU A 320 0.70 9.63 19.71
CA GLU A 320 0.66 11.10 19.61
C GLU A 320 2.02 11.69 19.23
N ARG A 321 1.99 12.73 18.39
CA ARG A 321 3.18 13.41 17.89
C ARG A 321 3.62 14.52 18.84
N PHE A 322 4.87 14.42 19.29
CA PHE A 322 5.53 15.45 20.08
C PHE A 322 6.69 16.08 19.32
N GLU A 323 6.82 17.39 19.41
CA GLU A 323 8.05 18.11 19.09
C GLU A 323 8.66 18.65 20.38
N ARG A 324 9.94 19.03 20.35
CA ARG A 324 10.58 19.61 21.54
C ARG A 324 9.79 20.82 22.03
N GLY A 325 9.38 20.79 23.29
CA GLY A 325 8.59 21.82 23.95
C GLY A 325 7.07 21.69 23.77
N SER A 326 6.58 20.80 22.90
CA SER A 326 5.14 20.60 22.70
C SER A 326 4.51 19.89 23.89
N GLU A 327 3.26 20.25 24.18
CA GLU A 327 2.48 19.74 25.30
C GLU A 327 1.11 19.27 24.81
N LEU A 328 0.67 18.09 25.26
CA LEU A 328 -0.59 17.46 24.88
C LEU A 328 -1.25 16.80 26.09
N SER A 329 -2.58 16.88 26.18
CA SER A 329 -3.35 16.14 27.18
C SER A 329 -3.62 14.72 26.69
N MET A 330 -3.14 13.71 27.42
CA MET A 330 -3.24 12.31 27.06
C MET A 330 -4.01 11.50 28.10
N LEU A 331 -4.81 10.54 27.65
CA LEU A 331 -5.49 9.59 28.53
C LEU A 331 -4.54 8.42 28.82
N ILE A 332 -4.03 8.34 30.04
CA ILE A 332 -3.13 7.28 30.52
C ILE A 332 -3.77 6.68 31.77
N ASP A 333 -3.91 5.35 31.82
CA ASP A 333 -4.51 4.65 32.97
C ASP A 333 -5.89 5.23 33.38
N GLY A 334 -6.69 5.59 32.38
CA GLY A 334 -8.03 6.17 32.59
C GLY A 334 -8.06 7.60 33.13
N LYS A 335 -6.92 8.26 33.30
CA LYS A 335 -6.81 9.66 33.73
C LYS A 335 -6.16 10.54 32.66
N ARG A 336 -6.59 11.80 32.58
CA ARG A 336 -5.96 12.78 31.69
C ARG A 336 -4.73 13.36 32.38
N HIS A 337 -3.60 13.22 31.70
CA HIS A 337 -2.31 13.77 32.12
C HIS A 337 -1.83 14.78 31.08
N LEU A 338 -1.17 15.83 31.55
CA LEU A 338 -0.50 16.78 30.68
C LEU A 338 0.92 16.28 30.41
N VAL A 339 1.19 15.89 29.17
CA VAL A 339 2.48 15.35 28.76
C VAL A 339 3.20 16.39 27.93
N ARG A 340 4.45 16.69 28.27
CA ARG A 340 5.30 17.61 27.51
C ARG A 340 6.64 16.97 27.18
N MET A 341 7.08 17.14 25.94
CA MET A 341 8.40 16.68 25.52
C MET A 341 9.46 17.72 25.84
N GLU A 342 10.34 17.42 26.78
CA GLU A 342 11.39 18.35 27.23
C GLU A 342 12.63 18.24 26.33
N GLU A 343 13.10 17.00 26.13
CA GLU A 343 14.37 16.72 25.47
C GLU A 343 14.33 15.42 24.68
N ALA A 344 15.24 15.31 23.72
CA ALA A 344 15.48 14.08 22.97
C ALA A 344 16.95 13.69 23.01
N GLN A 345 17.18 12.43 23.33
CA GLN A 345 18.48 11.76 23.33
C GLN A 345 18.60 10.89 22.07
N GLU A 346 19.65 10.07 21.98
CA GLU A 346 19.92 9.24 20.80
C GLU A 346 18.83 8.16 20.56
N ASN A 347 18.37 7.49 21.62
CA ASN A 347 17.36 6.43 21.59
C ASN A 347 16.27 6.60 22.66
N ALA A 348 16.12 7.81 23.18
CA ALA A 348 15.20 8.11 24.27
C ALA A 348 14.66 9.54 24.18
N VAL A 349 13.54 9.79 24.85
CA VAL A 349 13.02 11.14 25.09
C VAL A 349 12.78 11.36 26.57
N VAL A 350 13.01 12.59 27.02
CA VAL A 350 12.62 13.03 28.35
C VAL A 350 11.29 13.75 28.20
N VAL A 351 10.27 13.25 28.91
CA VAL A 351 8.97 13.90 28.99
C VAL A 351 8.68 14.31 30.43
N SER A 352 7.93 15.38 30.62
CA SER A 352 7.27 15.69 31.88
C SER A 352 5.80 15.26 31.79
N VAL A 353 5.31 14.62 32.85
CA VAL A 353 3.90 14.22 33.01
C VAL A 353 3.40 14.87 34.28
N ASP A 354 2.46 15.80 34.15
CA ASP A 354 1.99 16.66 35.25
C ASP A 354 3.15 17.29 36.04
N GLY A 355 4.21 17.69 35.33
CA GLY A 355 5.42 18.29 35.91
C GLY A 355 6.48 17.29 36.40
N VAL A 356 6.20 15.99 36.44
CA VAL A 356 7.17 14.95 36.85
C VAL A 356 7.93 14.43 35.62
N LYS A 357 9.27 14.57 35.63
CA LYS A 357 10.11 14.10 34.51
C LYS A 357 10.30 12.59 34.53
N GLN A 358 10.20 11.97 33.36
CA GLN A 358 10.56 10.58 33.13
C GLN A 358 11.20 10.39 31.75
N THR A 359 12.02 9.34 31.62
CA THR A 359 12.71 9.01 30.36
C THR A 359 12.04 7.82 29.69
N LEU A 360 11.58 7.99 28.47
CA LEU A 360 11.02 6.93 27.64
C LEU A 360 12.07 6.47 26.64
N ARG A 361 12.41 5.18 26.63
CA ARG A 361 13.39 4.59 25.70
C ARG A 361 12.68 3.83 24.60
N LEU A 362 13.23 3.90 23.39
CA LEU A 362 12.72 3.16 22.24
C LEU A 362 12.92 1.65 22.49
N GLY A 363 11.84 0.87 22.43
CA GLY A 363 11.90 -0.60 22.63
C GLY A 363 11.99 -1.07 24.08
N ALA A 364 11.82 -0.19 25.07
CA ALA A 364 11.65 -0.61 26.46
C ALA A 364 10.29 -1.32 26.63
N LYS A 365 10.32 -2.57 27.12
CA LYS A 365 9.13 -3.38 27.38
C LYS A 365 8.41 -2.96 28.65
#